data_AF-A0A6B1GVG7-F1
#
_entry.id   AF-A0A6B1GVG7-F1
#
_cell.length_a   1.000
_cell.length_b   1.000
_cell.length_c   1.000
_cell.angle_alpha   90.00
_cell.angle_beta   90.00
_cell.angle_gamma   90.00
#
_symmetry.space_group_name_H-M   'P 1'
#
loop_
_entity.id
_entity.type
_entity.pdbx_description
1 polymer ?
#
loop_
_entity_poly.entity_id
_entity_poly.type
_entity_poly.pdbx_seq_one_letter_code
_entity_poly.pdbx_strand_id
1 'polypeptide(L)'
;VNFSLSPALMSKQVDAVIGAYRNFEINQMDIHGVPGRAFYLEEEGIPAYDELIIVAHQDNVADPRMRKFIDALERGVQYMINHPELAWENFISYDRQLDDELNRRAWRDTLPRFALRPGAIDRARYERFAKFLLDRQLIGEIPPLNQYAIELE
;
A
#
# COMPACT_ATOMS: atom_id res chain seq x y z
N VAL A 1 -12.33 -5.53 -17.30
CA VAL A 1 -11.07 -5.89 -16.61
C VAL A 1 -11.27 -5.52 -15.14
N ASN A 2 -11.44 -6.48 -14.22
CA ASN A 2 -11.76 -6.17 -12.82
C ASN A 2 -10.57 -6.54 -11.91
N PHE A 3 -10.25 -7.84 -11.82
CA PHE A 3 -9.20 -8.38 -10.94
C PHE A 3 -8.04 -9.06 -11.70
N SER A 4 -7.87 -8.76 -12.98
CA SER A 4 -6.93 -9.46 -13.86
C SER A 4 -6.16 -8.48 -14.73
N LEU A 5 -5.39 -7.60 -14.06
CA LEU A 5 -4.64 -6.52 -14.72
C LEU A 5 -3.52 -7.08 -15.60
N SER A 6 -2.64 -7.92 -15.06
CA SER A 6 -1.52 -8.50 -15.84
C SER A 6 -2.00 -9.38 -16.98
N PRO A 7 -2.99 -10.29 -16.83
CA PRO A 7 -3.46 -11.09 -17.96
C PRO A 7 -4.09 -10.26 -19.08
N ALA A 8 -4.77 -9.15 -18.76
CA ALA A 8 -5.29 -8.25 -19.79
C ALA A 8 -4.17 -7.58 -20.62
N LEU A 9 -3.07 -7.18 -19.97
CA LEU A 9 -1.87 -6.67 -20.64
C LEU A 9 -1.17 -7.76 -21.47
N MET A 10 -0.90 -8.92 -20.87
CA MET A 10 -0.16 -10.01 -21.52
C MET A 10 -0.91 -10.58 -22.73
N SER A 11 -2.25 -10.63 -22.66
CA SER A 11 -3.10 -11.05 -23.78
C SER A 11 -3.35 -9.94 -24.82
N LYS A 12 -2.81 -8.73 -24.60
CA LYS A 12 -2.99 -7.56 -25.46
C LYS A 12 -4.46 -7.16 -25.66
N GLN A 13 -5.32 -7.46 -24.69
CA GLN A 13 -6.71 -6.95 -24.68
C GLN A 13 -6.75 -5.45 -24.40
N VAL A 14 -5.75 -4.94 -23.69
CA VAL A 14 -5.54 -3.52 -23.40
C VAL A 14 -4.05 -3.20 -23.55
N ASP A 15 -3.73 -1.95 -23.89
CA ASP A 15 -2.34 -1.48 -24.02
C ASP A 15 -1.75 -0.99 -22.68
N ALA A 16 -2.60 -0.61 -21.72
CA ALA A 16 -2.20 -0.10 -20.41
C ALA A 16 -3.29 -0.34 -19.35
N VAL A 17 -2.88 -0.35 -18.08
CA VAL A 17 -3.78 -0.45 -16.91
C VAL A 17 -3.38 0.55 -15.83
N ILE A 18 -4.34 0.94 -14.98
CA ILE A 18 -4.12 1.71 -13.76
C ILE A 18 -4.51 0.84 -12.56
N GLY A 19 -3.75 0.92 -11.47
CA GLY A 19 -3.95 0.12 -10.26
C GLY A 19 -3.05 -1.12 -10.14
N ALA A 20 -2.15 -1.34 -11.10
CA ALA A 20 -1.10 -2.35 -10.98
C ALA A 20 -0.05 -1.92 -9.95
N TYR A 21 0.30 -2.83 -9.05
CA TYR A 21 1.30 -2.63 -8.02
C TYR A 21 2.72 -2.88 -8.55
N ARG A 22 3.63 -1.99 -8.17
CA ARG A 22 5.05 -2.08 -8.52
C ARG A 22 5.75 -3.33 -7.97
N ASN A 23 5.22 -3.91 -6.89
CA ASN A 23 5.73 -5.10 -6.22
C ASN A 23 5.04 -6.41 -6.67
N PHE A 24 3.94 -6.36 -7.45
CA PHE A 24 3.19 -7.58 -7.80
C PHE A 24 3.06 -7.78 -9.32
N GLU A 25 2.28 -6.94 -10.02
CA GLU A 25 1.98 -7.12 -11.44
C GLU A 25 3.24 -7.08 -12.32
N ILE A 26 4.21 -6.19 -12.02
CA ILE A 26 5.48 -6.12 -12.75
C ILE A 26 6.29 -7.41 -12.58
N ASN A 27 6.34 -7.96 -11.36
CA ASN A 27 6.99 -9.24 -11.08
C ASN A 27 6.26 -10.40 -11.79
N GLN A 28 4.93 -10.41 -11.77
CA GLN A 28 4.13 -11.44 -12.44
C GLN A 28 4.36 -11.44 -13.95
N MET A 29 4.37 -10.27 -14.57
CA MET A 29 4.62 -10.08 -15.99
C MET A 29 6.02 -10.56 -16.40
N ASP A 30 7.05 -10.22 -15.62
CA ASP A 30 8.42 -10.70 -15.83
C ASP A 30 8.53 -12.23 -15.76
N ILE A 31 7.90 -12.86 -14.75
CA ILE A 31 7.86 -14.33 -14.59
C ILE A 31 7.26 -15.03 -15.82
N HIS A 32 6.27 -14.41 -16.47
CA HIS A 32 5.62 -14.96 -17.68
C HIS A 32 6.35 -14.59 -18.98
N GLY A 33 7.52 -13.95 -18.92
CA GLY A 33 8.32 -13.59 -20.09
C GLY A 33 7.76 -12.42 -20.91
N VAL A 34 6.86 -11.62 -20.32
CA VAL A 34 6.26 -10.45 -20.97
C VAL A 34 6.54 -9.24 -20.07
N PRO A 35 7.78 -8.71 -20.03
CA PRO A 35 8.15 -7.67 -19.07
C PRO A 35 7.31 -6.41 -19.25
N GLY A 36 6.73 -5.92 -18.16
CA GLY A 36 5.95 -4.68 -18.12
C GLY A 36 6.83 -3.45 -17.93
N ARG A 37 6.32 -2.28 -18.32
CA ARG A 37 6.90 -0.97 -18.00
C ARG A 37 5.95 -0.21 -17.09
N ALA A 38 6.43 0.20 -15.92
CA ALA A 38 5.69 1.06 -15.01
C ALA A 38 5.94 2.54 -15.34
N PHE A 39 4.88 3.35 -15.21
CA PHE A 39 4.97 4.79 -15.05
C PHE A 39 4.62 5.09 -13.60
N TYR A 40 5.55 5.65 -12.84
CA TYR A 40 5.34 5.89 -11.43
C TYR A 40 4.58 7.20 -11.24
N LEU A 41 3.45 7.13 -10.52
CA LEU A 41 2.53 8.25 -10.35
C LEU A 41 3.24 9.50 -9.80
N GLU A 42 4.18 9.30 -8.87
CA GLU A 42 4.99 10.35 -8.28
C GLU A 42 5.92 11.07 -9.27
N GLU A 43 6.31 10.39 -10.35
CA GLU A 43 7.13 10.96 -11.43
C GLU A 43 6.26 11.67 -12.48
N GLU A 44 4.96 11.37 -12.51
CA GLU A 44 3.98 11.91 -13.46
C GLU A 44 3.09 13.02 -12.82
N GLY A 45 3.56 13.62 -11.73
CA GLY A 45 2.97 14.81 -11.12
C GLY A 45 1.86 14.55 -10.09
N ILE A 46 1.67 13.30 -9.66
CA ILE A 46 0.79 12.97 -8.52
C ILE A 46 1.63 13.08 -7.23
N PRO A 47 1.25 13.90 -6.24
CA PRO A 47 2.00 13.99 -5.00
C PRO A 47 2.05 12.65 -4.27
N ALA A 48 3.14 12.37 -3.55
CA ALA A 48 3.25 11.16 -2.74
C ALA A 48 2.09 11.04 -1.73
N TYR A 49 1.56 9.82 -1.60
CA TYR A 49 0.45 9.46 -0.72
C TYR A 49 0.69 8.07 -0.12
N ASP A 50 -0.10 7.70 0.88
CA ASP A 50 -0.07 6.37 1.48
C ASP A 50 -1.00 5.43 0.68
N GLU A 51 -0.43 4.43 0.01
CA GLU A 51 -1.18 3.51 -0.86
C GLU A 51 -2.20 2.68 -0.09
N LEU A 52 -1.84 2.21 1.10
CA LEU A 52 -2.71 1.46 1.99
C LEU A 52 -2.70 2.10 3.38
N ILE A 53 -3.90 2.30 3.93
CA ILE A 53 -4.13 2.91 5.24
C ILE A 53 -5.10 2.07 6.06
N ILE A 54 -5.02 2.19 7.39
CA ILE A 54 -6.04 1.64 8.28
C ILE A 54 -7.16 2.66 8.42
N VAL A 55 -8.40 2.20 8.19
CA VAL A 55 -9.60 3.03 8.35
C VAL A 55 -10.44 2.45 9.47
N ALA A 56 -10.97 3.33 10.33
CA ALA A 56 -11.91 2.99 11.38
C ALA A 56 -13.10 3.95 11.34
N HIS A 57 -14.25 3.49 11.82
CA HIS A 57 -15.40 4.36 12.01
C HIS A 57 -15.09 5.42 13.07
N GLN A 58 -15.49 6.68 12.85
CA GLN A 58 -15.18 7.81 13.73
C GLN A 58 -15.65 7.61 15.19
N ASP A 59 -16.76 6.90 15.38
CA ASP A 59 -17.30 6.61 16.72
C ASP A 59 -16.39 5.68 17.56
N ASN A 60 -15.45 4.98 16.92
CA ASN A 60 -14.54 4.05 17.58
C ASN A 60 -13.20 4.68 17.98
N VAL A 61 -12.99 5.97 17.70
CA VAL A 61 -11.70 6.64 17.95
C VAL A 61 -11.30 6.60 19.43
N ALA A 62 -12.28 6.72 20.34
CA ALA A 62 -12.04 6.67 21.79
C ALA A 62 -11.87 5.25 22.34
N ASP A 63 -11.96 4.21 21.51
CA ASP A 63 -11.79 2.83 21.96
C ASP A 63 -10.29 2.54 22.22
N PRO A 64 -9.90 2.22 23.47
CA PRO A 64 -8.50 1.96 23.81
C PRO A 64 -7.91 0.74 23.08
N ARG A 65 -8.73 -0.11 22.46
CA ARG A 65 -8.26 -1.20 21.59
C ARG A 65 -7.60 -0.68 20.32
N MET A 66 -7.96 0.51 19.83
CA MET A 66 -7.38 1.09 18.61
C MET A 66 -5.90 1.39 18.81
N ARG A 67 -5.52 2.08 19.89
CA ARG A 67 -4.11 2.34 20.24
C ARG A 67 -3.31 1.04 20.37
N LYS A 68 -3.85 0.05 21.09
CA LYS A 68 -3.22 -1.28 21.26
C LYS A 68 -3.04 -2.01 19.93
N PHE A 69 -3.98 -1.89 19.01
CA PHE A 69 -3.89 -2.48 17.67
C PHE A 69 -2.75 -1.83 16.86
N ILE A 70 -2.66 -0.50 16.86
CA ILE A 70 -1.57 0.21 16.17
C ILE A 70 -0.21 -0.13 16.80
N ASP A 71 -0.12 -0.24 18.13
CA ASP A 71 1.13 -0.68 18.79
C ASP A 71 1.54 -2.10 18.38
N ALA A 72 0.57 -3.01 18.24
CA ALA A 72 0.83 -4.36 17.79
C ALA A 72 1.28 -4.39 16.31
N LEU A 73 0.66 -3.57 15.47
CA LEU A 73 1.04 -3.41 14.07
C LEU A 73 2.46 -2.87 13.94
N GLU A 74 2.82 -1.85 14.72
CA GLU A 74 4.18 -1.29 14.74
C GLU A 74 5.22 -2.35 15.14
N ARG A 75 4.96 -3.11 16.21
CA ARG A 75 5.84 -4.25 16.59
C ARG A 75 5.95 -5.29 15.48
N GLY A 76 4.86 -5.58 14.79
CA GLY A 76 4.84 -6.49 13.64
C GLY A 76 5.74 -5.99 12.50
N VAL A 77 5.60 -4.74 12.10
CA VAL A 77 6.44 -4.12 11.06
C VAL A 77 7.91 -4.13 11.48
N GLN A 78 8.23 -3.70 12.70
CA GLN A 78 9.60 -3.72 13.21
C GLN A 78 10.20 -5.13 13.19
N TYR A 79 9.43 -6.14 13.58
CA TYR A 79 9.86 -7.53 13.50
C TYR A 79 10.13 -7.97 12.05
N MET A 80 9.23 -7.67 11.11
CA MET A 80 9.42 -8.01 9.69
C MET A 80 10.69 -7.40 9.10
N ILE A 81 11.02 -6.17 9.48
CA ILE A 81 12.22 -5.47 8.99
C ILE A 81 13.50 -6.03 9.63
N ASN A 82 13.48 -6.33 10.93
CA ASN A 82 14.65 -6.81 11.66
C ASN A 82 14.93 -8.32 11.45
N HIS A 83 13.90 -9.08 11.07
CA HIS A 83 13.96 -10.54 10.89
C HIS A 83 13.23 -10.98 9.61
N PRO A 84 13.64 -10.52 8.41
CA PRO A 84 12.86 -10.70 7.19
C PRO A 84 12.70 -12.15 6.76
N GLU A 85 13.69 -13.02 7.01
CA GLU A 85 13.62 -14.44 6.69
C GLU A 85 12.64 -15.19 7.61
N LEU A 86 12.73 -14.95 8.93
CA LEU A 86 11.81 -15.54 9.91
C LEU A 86 10.38 -15.04 9.71
N ALA A 87 10.22 -13.75 9.37
CA ALA A 87 8.92 -13.19 9.05
C ALA A 87 8.32 -13.81 7.78
N TRP A 88 9.13 -14.07 6.75
CA TRP A 88 8.69 -14.80 5.56
C TRP A 88 8.25 -16.23 5.91
N GLU A 89 9.04 -16.97 6.70
CA GLU A 89 8.69 -18.32 7.14
C GLU A 89 7.35 -18.34 7.90
N ASN A 90 7.14 -17.38 8.80
CA ASN A 90 5.86 -17.22 9.50
C ASN A 90 4.72 -16.91 8.53
N PHE A 91 4.91 -16.03 7.55
CA PHE A 91 3.90 -15.68 6.56
C PHE A 91 3.45 -16.91 5.73
N ILE A 92 4.40 -17.67 5.17
CA ILE A 92 4.06 -18.86 4.36
C ILE A 92 3.61 -20.06 5.20
N SER A 93 3.75 -20.01 6.53
CA SER A 93 3.24 -21.06 7.42
C SER A 93 1.71 -21.13 7.43
N TYR A 94 1.04 -20.01 7.10
CA TYR A 94 -0.41 -19.93 7.00
C TYR A 94 -0.96 -20.76 5.83
N ASP A 95 -0.34 -20.63 4.65
CA ASP A 95 -0.68 -21.38 3.45
C ASP A 95 0.57 -21.61 2.60
N ARG A 96 0.84 -22.89 2.28
CA ARG A 96 1.98 -23.31 1.46
C ARG A 96 1.91 -22.78 0.03
N GLN A 97 0.73 -22.41 -0.47
CA GLN A 97 0.59 -21.78 -1.79
C GLN A 97 1.24 -20.40 -1.86
N LEU A 98 1.49 -19.75 -0.72
CA LEU A 98 2.23 -18.48 -0.65
C LEU A 98 3.72 -18.65 -0.93
N ASP A 99 4.25 -19.88 -0.87
CA ASP A 99 5.64 -20.17 -1.16
C ASP A 99 5.88 -20.38 -2.66
N ASP A 100 5.69 -19.31 -3.42
CA ASP A 100 5.98 -19.26 -4.84
C ASP A 100 6.93 -18.12 -5.20
N GLU A 101 7.45 -18.15 -6.44
CA GLU A 101 8.39 -17.14 -6.93
C GLU A 101 7.81 -15.73 -6.94
N LEU A 102 6.52 -15.58 -7.26
CA LEU A 102 5.87 -14.27 -7.34
C LEU A 102 5.78 -13.63 -5.96
N ASN A 103 5.30 -14.38 -4.97
CA ASN A 103 5.17 -13.94 -3.59
C ASN A 103 6.54 -13.69 -2.93
N ARG A 104 7.58 -14.47 -3.25
CA ARG A 104 8.95 -14.21 -2.79
C ARG A 104 9.51 -12.88 -3.30
N ARG A 105 9.32 -12.59 -4.60
CA ARG A 105 9.71 -11.29 -5.18
C ARG A 105 8.89 -10.15 -4.59
N ALA A 106 7.57 -10.32 -4.52
CA ALA A 106 6.68 -9.32 -3.96
C ALA A 106 7.01 -9.01 -2.50
N TRP A 107 7.29 -10.01 -1.68
CA TRP A 107 7.69 -9.83 -0.28
C TRP A 107 8.93 -8.95 -0.16
N ARG A 108 10.01 -9.30 -0.89
CA ARG A 108 11.25 -8.52 -0.93
C ARG A 108 10.98 -7.05 -1.30
N ASP A 109 10.15 -6.81 -2.31
CA ASP A 109 9.87 -5.47 -2.82
C ASP A 109 8.90 -4.68 -1.93
N THR A 110 8.10 -5.38 -1.12
CA THR A 110 7.11 -4.78 -0.19
C THR A 110 7.75 -4.40 1.14
N LEU A 111 8.68 -5.20 1.67
CA LEU A 111 9.34 -4.94 2.95
C LEU A 111 9.80 -3.47 3.14
N PRO A 112 10.57 -2.86 2.22
CA PRO A 112 11.03 -1.48 2.41
C PRO A 112 9.92 -0.42 2.25
N ARG A 113 8.69 -0.83 1.90
CA ARG A 113 7.55 0.07 1.68
C ARG A 113 6.60 0.13 2.88
N PHE A 114 6.76 -0.73 3.88
CA PHE A 114 6.00 -0.61 5.12
C PHE A 114 6.36 0.66 5.88
N ALA A 115 5.35 1.34 6.44
CA ALA A 115 5.56 2.44 7.35
C ALA A 115 6.17 1.94 8.67
N LEU A 116 7.41 2.35 8.98
CA LEU A 116 8.09 1.96 10.24
C LEU A 116 7.44 2.53 11.51
N ARG A 117 6.56 3.53 11.34
CA ARG A 117 5.78 4.19 12.41
C ARG A 117 4.32 4.27 11.96
N PRO A 118 3.58 3.15 11.92
CA PRO A 118 2.23 3.12 11.34
C PRO A 118 1.20 3.93 12.14
N GLY A 119 1.52 4.33 13.38
CA GLY A 119 0.69 5.25 14.17
C GLY A 119 0.98 6.74 13.96
N ALA A 120 2.04 7.09 13.21
CA ALA A 120 2.41 8.48 12.95
C ALA A 120 1.84 8.94 11.61
N ILE A 121 1.41 10.20 11.55
CA ILE A 121 0.84 10.82 10.35
C ILE A 121 1.72 11.95 9.86
N ASP A 122 2.08 11.89 8.58
CA ASP A 122 2.69 13.02 7.86
C ASP A 122 1.58 14.01 7.46
N ARG A 123 1.21 14.90 8.39
CA ARG A 123 0.11 15.88 8.19
C ARG A 123 0.29 16.69 6.90
N ALA A 124 1.53 17.12 6.63
CA ALA A 124 1.85 17.91 5.44
C ALA A 124 1.63 17.12 4.14
N ARG A 125 1.86 15.80 4.14
CA ARG A 125 1.52 14.93 2.99
C ARG A 125 0.02 14.89 2.73
N TYR A 126 -0.78 14.70 3.77
CA TYR A 126 -2.24 14.66 3.64
C TYR A 126 -2.80 16.01 3.16
N GLU A 127 -2.29 17.12 3.67
CA GLU A 127 -2.67 18.46 3.23
C GLU A 127 -2.28 18.72 1.76
N ARG A 128 -1.06 18.35 1.36
CA ARG A 128 -0.62 18.47 -0.05
C ARG A 128 -1.50 17.64 -0.99
N PHE A 129 -1.83 16.42 -0.61
CA PHE A 129 -2.65 15.54 -1.44
C PHE A 129 -4.10 16.03 -1.52
N ALA A 130 -4.70 16.46 -0.39
CA ALA A 130 -6.04 17.05 -0.39
C ALA A 130 -6.12 18.31 -1.27
N LYS A 131 -5.09 19.17 -1.23
CA LYS A 131 -4.98 20.31 -2.14
C LYS A 131 -4.90 19.87 -3.60
N PHE A 132 -4.10 18.87 -3.92
CA PHE A 132 -4.05 18.32 -5.28
C PHE A 132 -5.43 17.82 -5.75
N LEU A 133 -6.18 17.12 -4.89
CA LEU A 133 -7.54 16.67 -5.23
C LEU A 133 -8.49 17.85 -5.48
N LEU A 134 -8.42 18.92 -4.66
CA LEU A 134 -9.23 20.13 -4.85
C LEU A 134 -8.87 20.86 -6.15
N ASP A 135 -7.57 21.04 -6.44
CA ASP A 135 -7.09 21.69 -7.65
C ASP A 135 -7.50 20.93 -8.93
N ARG A 136 -7.66 19.60 -8.81
CA ARG A 136 -8.19 18.71 -9.86
C ARG A 136 -9.72 18.55 -9.84
N GLN A 137 -10.41 19.27 -8.96
CA GLN A 137 -11.88 19.26 -8.83
C GLN A 137 -12.46 17.87 -8.50
N LEU A 138 -11.69 17.01 -7.84
CA LEU A 138 -12.12 15.69 -7.38
C LEU A 138 -12.88 15.76 -6.05
N ILE A 139 -12.69 16.84 -5.30
CA ILE A 139 -13.42 17.17 -4.06
C ILE A 139 -13.90 18.62 -4.13
N GLY A 140 -15.02 18.94 -3.47
CA GLY A 140 -15.59 20.29 -3.45
C GLY A 140 -14.90 21.24 -2.46
N GLU A 141 -14.39 20.71 -1.35
CA GLU A 141 -13.66 21.43 -0.32
C GLU A 141 -12.67 20.50 0.37
N ILE A 142 -11.68 21.06 1.06
CA ILE A 142 -10.74 20.29 1.88
C ILE A 142 -11.29 20.24 3.30
N PRO A 143 -11.73 19.08 3.81
CA PRO A 143 -12.17 18.96 5.20
C PRO A 143 -10.99 19.20 6.15
N PRO A 144 -11.24 19.64 7.40
CA PRO A 144 -10.21 19.71 8.42
C PRO A 144 -9.52 18.35 8.61
N LEU A 145 -8.18 18.34 8.64
CA LEU A 145 -7.39 17.10 8.66
C LEU A 145 -7.81 16.14 9.77
N ASN A 146 -8.06 16.66 10.97
CA ASN A 146 -8.45 15.88 12.14
C ASN A 146 -9.82 15.20 12.03
N GLN A 147 -10.60 15.46 10.98
CA GLN A 147 -11.86 14.74 10.73
C GLN A 147 -11.67 13.43 9.97
N TYR A 148 -10.53 13.22 9.29
CA TYR A 148 -10.31 12.04 8.46
C TYR A 148 -8.93 11.38 8.62
N ALA A 149 -7.98 12.03 9.27
CA ALA A 149 -6.67 11.48 9.59
C ALA A 149 -6.23 11.96 10.98
N ILE A 150 -6.06 11.01 11.91
CA ILE A 150 -5.74 11.30 13.31
C ILE A 150 -4.63 10.40 13.84
N GLU A 151 -3.79 10.96 14.70
CA GLU A 151 -2.86 10.18 15.51
C GLU A 151 -3.58 9.81 16.81
N LEU A 152 -3.50 8.53 17.20
CA LEU A 152 -4.06 8.06 18.45
C LEU A 152 -3.07 8.31 19.58
N GLU A 153 -3.53 8.98 20.65
CA GLU A 153 -2.78 9.16 21.90
C GLU A 153 -2.59 7.84 22.67
#